data_AF-A0AAV8X0M8-F1
#
_entry.id   AF-A0AAV8X0M8-F1
#
_cell.length_a   1.000
_cell.length_b   1.000
_cell.length_c   1.000
_cell.angle_alpha   90.00
_cell.angle_beta   90.00
_cell.angle_gamma   90.00
#
_symmetry.space_group_name_H-M   'P 1'
#
loop_
_entity.id
_entity.type
_entity.pdbx_description
1 polymer ?
#
loop_
_entity_poly.entity_id
_entity_poly.type
_entity_poly.pdbx_seq_one_letter_code
_entity_poly.pdbx_strand_id
1 'polypeptide(L)'
;MKAVKHREEYNVSRPDFLQLLMELKNNSKDEKNPFTIENLAASVFLFFFAGFDTSTTTMHFTLYELCRNPDIQEKVRNEINEILAVYGGNITYDSLWEMTYLQQVIDGVRFGLMQTKIALVSILTKFRLRFSPSTKMPLHLDDTSILLKSIETLYLTAEKI
;
A
#
# COMPACT_ATOMS: atom_id res chain seq x y z
N MET A 1 -11.05 -10.48 23.36
CA MET A 1 -9.62 -10.14 23.37
C MET A 1 -8.88 -10.80 24.54
N LYS A 2 -8.34 -12.02 24.34
CA LYS A 2 -7.55 -12.70 25.39
C LYS A 2 -6.22 -11.97 25.69
N ALA A 3 -5.59 -11.40 24.66
CA ALA A 3 -4.34 -10.65 24.81
C ALA A 3 -4.49 -9.39 25.69
N VAL A 4 -5.57 -8.62 25.51
CA VAL A 4 -5.84 -7.42 26.34
C VAL A 4 -6.09 -7.82 27.79
N LYS A 5 -6.96 -8.81 28.05
CA LYS A 5 -7.22 -9.32 29.41
C LYS A 5 -5.95 -9.78 30.11
N HIS A 6 -5.11 -10.55 29.41
CA HIS A 6 -3.83 -10.98 29.95
C HIS A 6 -2.89 -9.80 30.27
N ARG A 7 -2.84 -8.76 29.42
CA ARG A 7 -2.02 -7.58 29.71
C ARG A 7 -2.54 -6.78 30.90
N GLU A 8 -3.85 -6.65 31.04
CA GLU A 8 -4.50 -5.99 32.17
C GLU A 8 -4.30 -6.77 33.48
N GLU A 9 -4.49 -8.11 33.47
CA GLU A 9 -4.36 -8.98 34.65
C GLU A 9 -2.92 -9.08 35.17
N TYR A 10 -1.94 -9.17 34.27
CA TYR A 10 -0.53 -9.35 34.62
C TYR A 10 0.28 -8.04 34.54
N ASN A 11 -0.40 -6.91 34.33
CA ASN A 11 0.19 -5.58 34.20
C ASN A 11 1.35 -5.50 33.18
N VAL A 12 1.18 -6.17 32.05
CA VAL A 12 2.19 -6.28 30.97
C VAL A 12 2.03 -5.11 30.00
N SER A 13 3.01 -4.20 29.99
CA SER A 13 3.11 -3.13 28.99
C SER A 13 4.13 -3.47 27.91
N ARG A 14 3.77 -3.19 26.66
CA ARG A 14 4.67 -3.34 25.48
C ARG A 14 4.52 -2.12 24.58
N PRO A 15 5.59 -1.53 24.05
CA PRO A 15 5.48 -0.36 23.17
C PRO A 15 5.01 -0.77 21.76
N ASP A 16 3.77 -1.22 21.66
CA ASP A 16 3.14 -1.67 20.42
C ASP A 16 1.78 -1.01 20.18
N PHE A 17 1.23 -1.23 18.99
CA PHE A 17 -0.04 -0.64 18.59
C PHE A 17 -1.20 -1.02 19.53
N LEU A 18 -1.20 -2.25 20.07
CA LEU A 18 -2.25 -2.68 20.98
C LEU A 18 -2.20 -1.91 22.31
N GLN A 19 -1.00 -1.65 22.82
CA GLN A 19 -0.80 -0.84 24.02
C GLN A 19 -1.30 0.59 23.82
N LEU A 20 -1.00 1.22 22.68
CA LEU A 20 -1.52 2.56 22.37
C LEU A 20 -3.06 2.58 22.39
N LEU A 21 -3.72 1.58 21.82
CA LEU A 21 -5.18 1.51 21.84
C LEU A 21 -5.74 1.23 23.24
N MET A 22 -5.05 0.44 24.06
CA MET A 22 -5.44 0.21 25.46
C MET A 22 -5.32 1.49 26.29
N GLU A 23 -4.29 2.29 26.06
CA GLU A 23 -4.12 3.61 26.68
C GLU A 23 -5.20 4.60 26.22
N LEU A 24 -5.57 4.59 24.94
CA LEU A 24 -6.68 5.40 24.41
C LEU A 24 -8.03 5.01 25.05
N LYS A 25 -8.29 3.71 25.22
CA LYS A 25 -9.46 3.20 25.97
C LYS A 25 -9.46 3.74 27.39
N ASN A 26 -8.34 3.58 28.11
CA ASN A 26 -8.27 3.90 29.54
C ASN A 26 -8.26 5.40 29.83
N ASN A 27 -7.76 6.21 28.89
CA ASN A 27 -7.67 7.67 29.01
C ASN A 27 -8.85 8.40 28.32
N SER A 28 -9.90 7.68 27.90
CA SER A 28 -11.03 8.28 27.21
C SER A 28 -11.82 9.19 28.18
N LYS A 29 -11.69 10.52 27.99
CA LYS A 29 -12.36 11.54 28.82
C LYS A 29 -13.76 11.91 28.32
N ASP A 30 -14.18 11.36 27.18
CA ASP A 30 -15.49 11.66 26.59
C ASP A 30 -16.55 10.71 27.15
N GLU A 31 -17.31 11.19 28.15
CA GLU A 31 -18.39 10.41 28.78
C GLU A 31 -19.55 10.11 27.81
N LYS A 32 -19.72 10.89 26.74
CA LYS A 32 -20.81 10.69 25.77
C LYS A 32 -20.47 9.64 24.73
N ASN A 33 -19.19 9.46 24.42
CA ASN A 33 -18.73 8.47 23.44
C ASN A 33 -17.37 7.87 23.85
N PRO A 34 -17.33 7.04 24.91
CA PRO A 34 -16.09 6.46 25.41
C PRO A 34 -15.50 5.47 24.39
N PHE A 35 -14.17 5.44 24.27
CA PHE A 35 -13.50 4.46 23.42
C PHE A 35 -13.56 3.07 24.06
N THR A 36 -14.42 2.19 23.54
CA THR A 36 -14.72 0.91 24.18
C THR A 36 -13.79 -0.22 23.73
N ILE A 37 -13.93 -1.38 24.38
CA ILE A 37 -13.23 -2.61 23.98
C ILE A 37 -13.65 -3.09 22.57
N GLU A 38 -14.89 -2.80 22.16
CA GLU A 38 -15.39 -3.05 20.81
C GLU A 38 -14.73 -2.11 19.79
N ASN A 39 -14.60 -0.81 20.10
CA ASN A 39 -13.87 0.12 19.22
C ASN A 39 -12.40 -0.27 19.06
N LEU A 40 -11.78 -0.74 20.15
CA LEU A 40 -10.43 -1.28 20.13
C LEU A 40 -10.35 -2.49 19.20
N ALA A 41 -11.24 -3.47 19.38
CA ALA A 41 -11.26 -4.69 18.57
C ALA A 41 -11.48 -4.38 17.09
N ALA A 42 -12.42 -3.47 16.79
CA ALA A 42 -12.70 -3.02 15.43
C ALA A 42 -11.48 -2.33 14.79
N SER A 43 -10.78 -1.48 15.55
CA SER A 43 -9.55 -0.83 15.09
C SER A 43 -8.48 -1.87 14.76
N VAL A 44 -8.19 -2.80 15.67
CA VAL A 44 -7.21 -3.87 15.43
C VAL A 44 -7.57 -4.69 14.19
N PHE A 45 -8.85 -5.05 14.03
CA PHE A 45 -9.32 -5.80 12.88
C PHE A 45 -9.15 -5.04 11.57
N LEU A 46 -9.53 -3.76 11.54
CA LEU A 46 -9.39 -2.89 10.37
C LEU A 46 -7.92 -2.73 9.97
N PHE A 47 -7.03 -2.44 10.93
CA PHE A 47 -5.60 -2.30 10.68
C PHE A 47 -4.99 -3.60 10.13
N PHE A 48 -5.36 -4.75 10.71
CA PHE A 48 -4.90 -6.04 10.22
C PHE A 48 -5.37 -6.28 8.77
N PHE A 49 -6.66 -6.10 8.50
CA PHE A 49 -7.20 -6.35 7.16
C PHE A 49 -6.61 -5.42 6.10
N ALA A 50 -6.54 -4.11 6.41
CA ALA A 50 -5.97 -3.11 5.51
C ALA A 50 -4.49 -3.37 5.17
N GLY A 51 -3.70 -3.80 6.15
CA GLY A 51 -2.29 -4.15 5.94
C GLY A 51 -2.09 -5.53 5.30
N PHE A 52 -2.95 -6.50 5.60
CA PHE A 52 -2.80 -7.89 5.17
C PHE A 52 -3.07 -8.06 3.68
N ASP A 53 -4.21 -7.59 3.18
CA ASP A 53 -4.61 -7.84 1.80
C ASP A 53 -3.67 -7.14 0.81
N THR A 54 -3.33 -5.88 1.09
CA THR A 54 -2.39 -5.10 0.28
C THR A 54 -0.99 -5.73 0.27
N SER A 55 -0.42 -6.05 1.42
CA SER A 55 0.94 -6.62 1.51
C SER A 55 1.02 -8.02 0.89
N THR A 56 0.02 -8.87 1.15
CA THR A 56 0.00 -10.26 0.64
C THR A 56 -0.09 -10.27 -0.88
N THR A 57 -1.01 -9.48 -1.46
CA THR A 57 -1.17 -9.39 -2.92
C THR A 57 0.09 -8.86 -3.59
N THR A 58 0.74 -7.85 -2.98
CA THR A 58 2.06 -7.35 -3.43
C THR A 58 3.07 -8.46 -3.56
N MET A 59 3.31 -9.16 -2.45
CA MET A 59 4.34 -10.19 -2.37
C MET A 59 4.03 -11.30 -3.36
N HIS A 60 2.76 -11.70 -3.48
CA HIS A 60 2.33 -12.73 -4.42
C HIS A 60 2.67 -12.36 -5.87
N PHE A 61 2.31 -11.15 -6.32
CA PHE A 61 2.57 -10.72 -7.69
C PHE A 61 4.04 -10.42 -7.94
N THR A 62 4.74 -9.80 -6.99
CA THR A 62 6.19 -9.57 -7.10
C THR A 62 6.93 -10.89 -7.26
N LEU A 63 6.62 -11.90 -6.44
CA LEU A 63 7.22 -13.24 -6.58
C LEU A 63 6.86 -13.90 -7.91
N TYR A 64 5.59 -13.80 -8.35
CA TYR A 64 5.15 -14.33 -9.63
C TYR A 64 5.94 -13.72 -10.80
N GLU A 65 6.10 -12.40 -10.83
CA GLU A 65 6.85 -11.71 -11.90
C GLU A 65 8.35 -12.00 -11.82
N LEU A 66 8.93 -12.09 -10.62
CA LEU A 66 10.33 -12.49 -10.45
C LEU A 66 10.59 -13.90 -11.00
N CYS A 67 9.69 -14.85 -10.74
CA CYS A 67 9.79 -16.22 -11.29
C CYS A 67 9.73 -16.26 -12.83
N ARG A 68 9.07 -15.27 -13.46
CA ARG A 68 8.93 -15.18 -14.92
C ARG A 68 10.04 -14.39 -15.60
N ASN A 69 10.82 -13.63 -14.84
CA ASN A 69 11.91 -12.79 -15.35
C ASN A 69 13.21 -13.11 -14.58
N PRO A 70 13.90 -14.23 -14.91
CA PRO A 70 15.07 -14.69 -14.16
C PRO A 70 16.23 -13.69 -14.15
N ASP A 71 16.36 -12.89 -15.20
CA ASP A 71 17.35 -11.82 -15.33
C ASP A 71 17.12 -10.70 -14.30
N ILE A 72 15.87 -10.26 -14.14
CA ILE A 72 15.48 -9.28 -13.11
C ILE A 72 15.68 -9.89 -11.72
N GLN A 73 15.30 -11.16 -11.54
CA GLN A 73 15.47 -11.85 -10.28
C GLN A 73 16.93 -11.94 -9.85
N GLU A 74 17.84 -12.25 -10.77
CA GLU A 74 19.27 -12.30 -10.48
C GLU A 74 19.82 -10.91 -10.16
N LYS A 75 19.38 -9.88 -10.89
CA LYS A 75 19.78 -8.50 -10.62
C LYS A 75 19.34 -8.02 -9.23
N VAL A 76 18.10 -8.30 -8.82
CA VAL A 76 17.61 -8.00 -7.45
C VAL A 76 18.42 -8.78 -6.41
N ARG A 77 18.68 -10.06 -6.67
CA ARG A 77 19.47 -10.91 -5.75
C ARG A 77 20.88 -10.37 -5.55
N ASN A 78 21.53 -9.90 -6.62
CA ASN A 78 22.86 -9.31 -6.54
C ASN A 78 22.85 -8.03 -5.69
N GLU A 79 21.90 -7.11 -5.91
CA GLU A 79 21.74 -5.92 -5.06
C GLU A 79 21.58 -6.31 -3.58
N ILE A 80 20.69 -7.27 -3.27
CA ILE A 80 20.46 -7.71 -1.89
C ILE A 80 21.75 -8.25 -1.27
N ASN A 81 22.48 -9.10 -1.98
CA ASN A 81 23.72 -9.70 -1.48
C ASN A 81 24.82 -8.65 -1.27
N GLU A 82 24.97 -7.71 -2.20
CA GLU A 82 25.95 -6.62 -2.11
C GLU A 82 25.68 -5.74 -0.89
N ILE A 83 24.43 -5.32 -0.70
CA ILE A 83 24.04 -4.48 0.45
C ILE A 83 24.20 -5.27 1.75
N LEU A 84 23.72 -6.51 1.83
CA LEU A 84 23.88 -7.30 3.05
C LEU A 84 25.36 -7.53 3.40
N ALA A 85 26.26 -7.66 2.42
CA ALA A 85 27.69 -7.77 2.67
C ALA A 85 28.26 -6.51 3.38
N VAL A 86 27.80 -5.31 3.01
CA VAL A 86 28.16 -4.05 3.68
C VAL A 86 27.68 -4.04 5.13
N TYR A 87 26.49 -4.58 5.40
CA TYR A 87 25.87 -4.64 6.72
C TYR A 87 26.22 -5.89 7.54
N GLY A 88 27.29 -6.61 7.16
CA GLY A 88 27.77 -7.79 7.89
C GLY A 88 26.80 -8.98 7.88
N GLY A 89 25.97 -9.08 6.83
CA GLY A 89 24.95 -10.12 6.63
C GLY A 89 23.63 -9.85 7.35
N ASN A 90 23.47 -8.71 8.01
CA ASN A 90 22.29 -8.42 8.82
C ASN A 90 21.25 -7.61 8.06
N ILE A 91 19.98 -7.99 8.20
CA ILE A 91 18.85 -7.19 7.75
C ILE A 91 18.57 -6.13 8.83
N THR A 92 18.99 -4.90 8.56
CA THR A 92 18.74 -3.71 9.37
C THR A 92 17.79 -2.76 8.64
N TYR A 93 17.25 -1.76 9.37
CA TYR A 93 16.44 -0.70 8.77
C TYR A 93 17.18 0.00 7.62
N ASP A 94 18.45 0.36 7.86
CA ASP A 94 19.29 1.04 6.86
C ASP A 94 19.57 0.15 5.65
N SER A 95 19.84 -1.15 5.87
CA SER A 95 20.08 -2.09 4.76
C SER A 95 18.84 -2.24 3.86
N LEU A 96 17.64 -2.25 4.41
CA LEU A 96 16.40 -2.34 3.64
C LEU A 96 16.15 -1.05 2.86
N TRP A 97 16.48 0.09 3.45
CA TRP A 97 16.30 1.40 2.83
C TRP A 97 17.24 1.60 1.62
N GLU A 98 18.43 0.98 1.63
CA GLU A 98 19.38 1.06 0.53
C GLU A 98 19.04 0.16 -0.68
N MET A 99 18.15 -0.82 -0.51
CA MET A 99 17.72 -1.76 -1.57
C MET A 99 16.79 -1.09 -2.60
N THR A 100 17.36 -0.18 -3.38
CA THR A 100 16.62 0.71 -4.29
C THR A 100 15.97 -0.05 -5.45
N TYR A 101 16.67 -1.02 -6.06
CA TYR A 101 16.15 -1.80 -7.17
C TYR A 101 15.06 -2.76 -6.72
N LEU A 102 15.21 -3.40 -5.55
CA LEU A 102 14.13 -4.18 -4.93
C LEU A 102 12.86 -3.33 -4.74
N GLN A 103 12.99 -2.10 -4.24
CA GLN A 103 11.86 -1.18 -4.08
C GLN A 103 11.18 -0.88 -5.43
N GLN A 104 11.96 -0.60 -6.47
CA GLN A 104 11.44 -0.37 -7.84
C GLN A 104 10.67 -1.58 -8.38
N VAL A 105 11.16 -2.80 -8.14
CA VAL A 105 10.50 -4.03 -8.57
C VAL A 105 9.17 -4.22 -7.83
N ILE A 106 9.13 -3.99 -6.52
CA ILE A 106 7.90 -4.06 -5.71
C ILE A 106 6.86 -3.07 -6.23
N ASP A 107 7.26 -1.81 -6.43
CA ASP A 107 6.34 -0.74 -6.84
C ASP A 107 5.84 -0.92 -8.29
N GLY A 108 6.74 -1.28 -9.21
CA GLY A 108 6.40 -1.48 -10.61
C GLY A 108 5.40 -2.61 -10.83
N VAL A 109 5.58 -3.74 -10.14
CA VAL A 109 4.68 -4.91 -10.27
C VAL A 109 3.32 -4.62 -9.65
N ARG A 110 3.29 -4.11 -8.42
CA ARG A 110 2.02 -3.88 -7.70
C ARG A 110 1.25 -2.69 -8.24
N PHE A 111 1.84 -1.50 -8.17
CA PHE A 111 1.12 -0.25 -8.43
C PHE A 111 1.17 0.15 -9.89
N GLY A 112 2.32 -0.02 -10.54
CA GLY A 112 2.47 0.33 -11.95
C GLY A 112 1.60 -0.55 -12.86
N LEU A 113 1.69 -1.87 -12.68
CA LEU A 113 1.15 -2.81 -13.65
C LEU A 113 -0.19 -3.43 -13.23
N MET A 114 -0.26 -4.13 -12.09
CA MET A 114 -1.39 -5.00 -11.80
C MET A 114 -2.65 -4.24 -11.37
N GLN A 115 -2.52 -3.30 -10.43
CA GLN A 115 -3.65 -2.48 -9.98
C GLN A 115 -4.23 -1.62 -11.12
N THR A 116 -3.37 -1.00 -11.94
CA THR A 116 -3.77 -0.27 -13.14
C THR A 116 -4.52 -1.15 -14.13
N LYS A 117 -4.03 -2.37 -14.40
CA LYS A 117 -4.71 -3.33 -15.29
C LYS A 117 -6.08 -3.73 -14.78
N ILE A 118 -6.22 -4.05 -13.49
CA ILE A 118 -7.52 -4.43 -12.90
C ILE A 118 -8.51 -3.26 -12.97
N ALA A 119 -8.06 -2.04 -12.67
CA ALA A 119 -8.88 -0.84 -12.78
C ALA A 119 -9.37 -0.62 -14.22
N LEU A 120 -8.45 -0.68 -15.20
CA LEU A 120 -8.78 -0.55 -16.61
C LEU A 120 -9.73 -1.65 -17.09
N VAL A 121 -9.48 -2.92 -16.76
CA VAL A 121 -10.38 -4.03 -17.09
C VAL A 121 -11.76 -3.78 -16.47
N SER A 122 -11.84 -3.37 -15.22
CA SER A 122 -13.11 -3.11 -14.53
C SER A 122 -13.91 -1.96 -15.16
N ILE A 123 -13.22 -0.92 -15.64
CA ILE A 123 -13.85 0.21 -16.32
C ILE A 123 -14.28 -0.21 -17.73
N LEU A 124 -13.37 -0.77 -18.53
CA LEU A 124 -13.58 -1.03 -19.95
C LEU A 124 -14.54 -2.20 -20.22
N THR A 125 -14.73 -3.11 -19.26
CA THR A 125 -15.73 -4.19 -19.37
C THR A 125 -17.15 -3.71 -19.07
N LYS A 126 -17.31 -2.60 -18.34
CA LYS A 126 -18.62 -2.09 -17.89
C LYS A 126 -19.05 -0.82 -18.63
N PHE A 127 -18.09 -0.07 -19.14
CA PHE A 127 -18.34 1.25 -19.70
C PHE A 127 -17.62 1.43 -21.03
N ARG A 128 -18.31 2.07 -21.96
CA ARG A 128 -17.74 2.68 -23.15
C ARG A 128 -17.37 4.12 -22.81
N LEU A 129 -16.08 4.44 -22.91
CA LEU A 129 -15.58 5.79 -22.65
C LEU A 129 -15.52 6.60 -23.94
N ARG A 130 -15.88 7.88 -23.87
CA ARG A 130 -15.79 8.85 -24.97
C ARG A 130 -15.26 10.18 -24.44
N PHE A 131 -14.64 10.99 -25.31
CA PHE A 131 -14.41 12.39 -24.97
C PHE A 131 -15.76 13.10 -24.84
N SER A 132 -15.90 13.88 -23.77
CA SER A 132 -17.03 14.80 -23.66
C SER A 132 -16.89 15.91 -24.70
N PRO A 133 -17.99 16.44 -25.25
CA PRO A 133 -17.96 17.66 -26.08
C PRO A 133 -17.30 18.86 -25.40
N SER A 134 -17.22 18.85 -24.06
CA SER A 134 -16.55 19.89 -23.26
C SER A 134 -15.02 19.78 -23.26
N THR A 135 -14.46 18.67 -23.75
CA THR A 135 -13.01 18.50 -23.86
C THR A 135 -12.48 19.27 -25.05
N LYS A 136 -11.58 20.22 -24.77
CA LYS A 136 -10.87 20.96 -25.81
C LYS A 136 -9.83 20.06 -26.46
N MET A 137 -9.90 19.96 -27.79
CA MET A 137 -8.95 19.21 -28.61
C MET A 137 -8.23 20.16 -29.58
N PRO A 138 -6.94 19.96 -29.87
CA PRO A 138 -6.07 18.89 -29.37
C PRO A 138 -5.74 19.06 -27.89
N LEU A 139 -5.43 17.94 -27.22
CA LEU A 139 -5.02 17.97 -25.81
C LEU A 139 -3.60 18.55 -25.73
N HIS A 140 -3.43 19.67 -25.02
CA HIS A 140 -2.11 20.21 -24.72
C HIS A 140 -1.66 19.70 -23.35
N LEU A 141 -0.44 19.15 -23.29
CA LEU A 141 0.16 18.70 -22.05
C LEU A 141 0.93 19.85 -21.41
N ASP A 142 0.90 19.92 -20.08
CA ASP A 142 1.66 20.91 -19.32
C ASP A 142 3.12 20.45 -19.23
N ASP A 143 3.99 21.07 -20.02
CA ASP A 143 5.43 20.80 -20.07
C ASP A 143 6.21 21.43 -18.91
N THR A 144 5.55 22.26 -18.10
CA THR A 144 6.13 22.86 -16.89
C THR A 144 5.81 22.06 -15.63
N SER A 145 4.87 21.12 -15.71
CA SER A 145 4.48 20.29 -14.56
C SER A 145 5.38 19.08 -14.40
N ILE A 146 5.72 18.77 -13.14
CA ILE A 146 6.39 17.52 -12.77
C ILE A 146 5.46 16.30 -12.98
N LEU A 147 4.14 16.52 -12.98
CA LEU A 147 3.15 15.47 -13.21
C LEU A 147 2.63 15.53 -14.64
N LEU A 148 2.47 14.36 -15.27
CA LEU A 148 1.82 14.25 -16.57
C LEU A 148 0.34 14.65 -16.45
N LYS A 149 0.02 15.88 -16.80
CA LYS A 149 -1.34 16.41 -16.85
C LYS A 149 -1.54 17.25 -18.11
N SER A 150 -2.80 17.41 -18.50
CA SER A 150 -3.18 18.38 -19.53
C SER A 150 -3.26 19.79 -18.94
N ILE A 151 -3.03 20.80 -19.78
CA ILE A 151 -3.20 22.22 -19.44
C ILE A 151 -4.68 22.48 -19.15
N GLU A 152 -5.57 22.02 -20.03
CA GLU A 152 -7.01 22.06 -19.81
C GLU A 152 -7.55 20.77 -19.18
N THR A 153 -8.68 20.87 -18.50
CA THR A 153 -9.35 19.70 -17.92
C THR A 153 -9.80 18.72 -19.01
N LEU A 154 -9.41 17.45 -18.85
CA LEU A 154 -9.91 16.35 -19.67
C LEU A 154 -11.27 15.86 -19.14
N TYR A 155 -12.34 16.10 -19.90
CA TYR A 155 -13.67 15.57 -19.60
C TYR A 155 -13.96 14.28 -20.38
N LEU A 156 -14.39 13.24 -19.68
CA LEU A 156 -14.76 11.96 -20.25
C LEU A 156 -16.24 11.65 -19.96
N THR A 157 -16.92 11.06 -20.93
CA THR A 157 -18.25 10.50 -20.78
C THR A 157 -18.12 8.98 -20.67
N ALA A 158 -18.74 8.39 -19.66
CA ALA A 158 -18.80 6.94 -19.46
C ALA A 158 -20.23 6.44 -19.68
N GLU A 159 -20.44 5.67 -20.75
CA GLU A 159 -21.72 5.06 -21.09
C GLU A 159 -21.69 3.59 -20.66
N LYS A 160 -22.63 3.14 -19.81
CA LYS A 160 -22.69 1.73 -19.42
C LYS A 160 -23.02 0.86 -20.64
N ILE A 161 -22.29 -0.24 -20.83
CA ILE A 161 -22.53 -1.23 -21.89
C ILE A 161 -23.60 -2.22 -21.44
#